data_AF-A0A1S2MAC0-F1
#
_entry.id   AF-A0A1S2MAC0-F1
#
_cell.length_a   1.000
_cell.length_b   1.000
_cell.length_c   1.000
_cell.angle_alpha   90.00
_cell.angle_beta   90.00
_cell.angle_gamma   90.00
#
_symmetry.space_group_name_H-M   'P 1'
#
loop_
_entity.id
_entity.type
_entity.pdbx_description
1 polymer ?
#
loop_
_entity_poly.entity_id
_entity_poly.type
_entity_poly.pdbx_seq_one_letter_code
_entity_poly.pdbx_strand_id
1 'polypeptide(L)' 'MNKLEVAGKVSEKSGVNIIDCKKVIDAFEEVLSDELSNSGDISSAFDKVYNVLSFLKNKKR' A
#
# COMPACT_ATOMS: atom_id res chain seq x y z
N MET A 1 -6.90 -4.36 10.20
CA MET A 1 -6.74 -5.40 9.16
C MET A 1 -5.28 -5.82 9.22
N ASN A 2 -5.00 -7.08 9.51
CA ASN A 2 -3.63 -7.59 9.55
C ASN A 2 -3.12 -7.84 8.13
N LYS A 3 -1.81 -8.01 7.99
CA LYS A 3 -1.13 -8.17 6.70
C LYS A 3 -1.64 -9.35 5.86
N LEU A 4 -1.95 -10.47 6.51
CA LEU A 4 -2.51 -11.66 5.87
C LEU A 4 -3.93 -11.40 5.33
N GLU A 5 -4.76 -10.67 6.08
CA GLU A 5 -6.08 -10.25 5.63
C GLU A 5 -6.02 -9.30 4.43
N VAL A 6 -5.05 -8.37 4.42
CA VAL A 6 -4.81 -7.48 3.27
C VAL A 6 -4.40 -8.30 2.05
N ALA A 7 -3.40 -9.18 2.19
CA ALA A 7 -2.92 -10.04 1.10
C ALA A 7 -4.03 -10.93 0.55
N GLY A 8 -4.87 -11.51 1.42
CA GLY A 8 -6.02 -12.31 1.02
C GLY A 8 -7.03 -11.52 0.20
N LYS A 9 -7.38 -10.29 0.62
CA LYS A 9 -8.31 -9.41 -0.13
C LYS A 9 -7.73 -8.95 -1.47
N VAL A 10 -6.43 -8.67 -1.52
CA VAL A 10 -5.76 -8.29 -2.77
C VAL A 10 -5.73 -9.47 -3.72
N SER A 11 -5.41 -10.67 -3.24
CA SER A 11 -5.43 -11.91 -4.02
C SER A 11 -6.81 -12.20 -4.60
N GLU A 12 -7.86 -12.14 -3.76
CA GLU A 12 -9.26 -12.32 -4.19
C GLU A 12 -9.65 -11.34 -5.29
N LYS A 13 -9.27 -10.06 -5.17
CA LYS A 13 -9.67 -9.02 -6.13
C LYS A 13 -8.86 -9.00 -7.41
N SER A 14 -7.60 -9.41 -7.35
CA SER A 14 -6.67 -9.34 -8.49
C SER A 14 -6.55 -10.66 -9.26
N GLY A 15 -6.95 -11.78 -8.64
CA GLY A 15 -6.68 -13.12 -9.17
C GLY A 15 -5.21 -13.54 -9.07
N VAL A 16 -4.36 -12.73 -8.41
CA VAL A 16 -2.95 -13.03 -8.20
C VAL A 16 -2.79 -13.98 -7.01
N ASN A 17 -1.81 -14.87 -7.08
CA ASN A 17 -1.52 -15.81 -6.00
C ASN A 17 -1.20 -15.08 -4.68
N ILE A 18 -1.75 -15.57 -3.57
CA ILE A 18 -1.57 -14.98 -2.23
C ILE A 18 -0.10 -14.84 -1.81
N ILE A 19 0.77 -15.77 -2.22
CA ILE A 19 2.21 -15.74 -1.94
C ILE A 19 2.84 -14.52 -2.63
N ASP A 20 2.46 -14.27 -3.88
CA ASP A 20 3.00 -13.13 -4.64
C ASP A 20 2.42 -11.81 -4.15
N CYS A 21 1.13 -11.78 -3.77
CA CYS A 21 0.54 -10.62 -3.09
C CYS A 21 1.29 -10.30 -1.78
N LYS A 22 1.66 -11.32 -1.01
CA LYS A 22 2.42 -11.14 0.23
C LYS A 22 3.80 -10.53 -0.05
N LYS A 23 4.55 -11.06 -1.02
CA LYS A 23 5.86 -10.50 -1.42
C LYS A 23 5.77 -9.03 -1.82
N VAL A 24 4.74 -8.65 -2.58
CA VAL A 24 4.55 -7.25 -2.99
C VAL A 24 4.23 -6.36 -1.79
N ILE A 25 3.39 -6.82 -0.87
CA ILE A 25 3.07 -6.07 0.35
C ILE A 25 4.31 -5.95 1.25
N ASP A 26 5.11 -7.02 1.39
CA ASP A 26 6.39 -7.00 2.12
C ASP A 26 7.32 -5.91 1.55
N ALA A 27 7.55 -5.93 0.23
CA ALA A 27 8.41 -4.96 -0.44
C ALA A 27 7.85 -3.53 -0.36
N PHE A 28 6.53 -3.37 -0.44
CA PHE A 28 5.89 -2.06 -0.31
C PHE A 28 6.08 -1.46 1.09
N GLU A 29 5.98 -2.28 2.14
CA GLU A 29 6.24 -1.84 3.53
C GLU A 29 7.70 -1.41 3.72
N GLU A 30 8.65 -2.13 3.12
CA GLU A 30 10.08 -1.79 3.17
C GLU A 30 10.35 -0.45 2.46
N VAL A 31 9.89 -0.30 1.22
CA VAL A 31 10.03 0.96 0.46
C VAL A 31 9.37 2.13 1.18
N LEU A 32 8.18 1.91 1.76
CA LEU A 32 7.49 2.95 2.52
C LEU A 32 8.24 3.31 3.81
N SER A 33 8.81 2.33 4.50
CA SER A 33 9.59 2.57 5.72
C SER A 33 10.87 3.34 5.42
N ASP A 34 11.56 3.01 4.33
CA ASP A 34 12.75 3.73 3.89
C ASP A 34 12.43 5.17 3.48
N GLU A 35 11.33 5.39 2.75
CA GLU A 35 10.88 6.72 2.37
C GLU A 35 10.49 7.54 3.61
N LEU A 36 9.77 6.94 4.56
CA LEU A 36 9.40 7.61 5.82
C LEU A 36 10.62 7.94 6.69
N SER A 37 11.64 7.08 6.70
CA SER A 37 12.88 7.29 7.46
C SER A 37 13.76 8.37 6.81
N ASN A 38 13.70 8.51 5.49
CA ASN A 38 14.44 9.53 4.73
C ASN A 38 13.68 10.85 4.62
N SER A 39 12.35 10.85 4.71
CA SER A 39 11.54 12.06 4.77
C SER A 39 11.53 12.60 6.20
N GLY A 40 12.33 13.64 6.48
CA GLY A 40 12.38 14.28 7.80
C GLY A 40 11.05 14.88 8.31
N ASP A 41 9.97 14.77 7.54
CA ASP A 41 8.65 15.27 7.90
C ASP A 41 7.55 14.29 7.44
N ILE A 42 7.21 13.34 8.32
CA ILE A 42 6.26 12.23 8.12
C ILE A 42 4.91 12.72 7.54
N SER A 43 4.49 13.95 7.86
CA SER A 43 3.26 14.55 7.32
C SER A 43 3.26 14.64 5.79
N SER A 44 4.40 14.97 5.17
CA SER A 44 4.48 15.19 3.72
C SER A 44 4.37 13.90 2.90
N ALA A 45 4.86 12.78 3.45
CA ALA A 45 4.78 11.46 2.82
C ALA A 45 3.36 10.89 2.92
N PHE A 46 2.71 11.04 4.08
CA PHE A 46 1.30 10.66 4.26
C PHE A 46 0.37 11.47 3.36
N ASP A 47 0.60 12.77 3.18
CA ASP A 47 -0.19 13.60 2.25
C ASP A 47 -0.06 13.13 0.79
N LYS A 48 1.13 12.70 0.36
CA LYS A 48 1.32 12.12 -0.97
C LYS A 48 0.56 10.81 -1.14
N VAL A 49 0.64 9.90 -0.16
CA VAL A 49 -0.09 8.63 -0.19
C VAL A 49 -1.60 8.86 -0.15
N TYR A 50 -2.06 9.79 0.69
CA TYR A 50 -3.48 10.14 0.79
C TYR A 50 -4.01 10.78 -0.50
N ASN A 51 -3.21 11.61 -1.18
CA ASN A 51 -3.54 12.13 -2.50
C ASN A 51 -3.64 11.03 -3.57
N VAL A 52 -2.73 10.05 -3.56
CA VAL A 52 -2.83 8.91 -4.49
C VAL A 52 -4.09 8.07 -4.20
N LEU A 53 -4.39 7.83 -2.92
CA LEU A 53 -5.60 7.12 -2.49
C LEU A 53 -6.88 7.91 -2.82
N SER A 54 -6.88 9.24 -2.70
CA SER A 54 -8.03 10.09 -3.03
C SER A 54 -8.30 10.10 -4.54
N PHE A 55 -7.26 10.09 -5.37
CA PHE A 55 -7.37 9.90 -6.83
C PHE A 55 -7.97 8.53 -7.19
N LEU A 56 -7.52 7.46 -6.53
CA LEU A 56 -8.08 6.13 -6.73
C LEU A 56 -9.53 6.03 -6.26
N LYS A 57 -9.90 6.72 -5.18
CA LYS A 57 -11.27 6.79 -4.65
C LYS A 57 -12.22 7.56 -5.57
N ASN A 58 -11.75 8.64 -6.21
CA ASN A 58 -12.55 9.43 -7.15
C ASN A 58 -12.75 8.76 -8.52
N LYS A 59 -12.01 7.70 -8.85
CA LYS A 59 -12.18 6.93 -10.10
C LYS A 59 -13.47 6.07 -10.12
N LYS A 60 -14.19 6.00 -9.00
CA LYS A 60 -15.45 5.24 -8.88
C LYS A 60 -16.72 6.03 -9.22
N ARG A 61 -16.60 7.23 -9.80
CA ARG A 61 -17.75 8.01 -10.25
C ARG A 61 -17.82 8.06 -11.77
#